data_AF-A0A818H3W4-F1
#
_entry.id   AF-A0A818H3W4-F1
#
_cell.length_a   1.000
_cell.length_b   1.000
_cell.length_c   1.000
_cell.angle_alpha   90.00
_cell.angle_beta   90.00
_cell.angle_gamma   90.00
#
_symmetry.space_group_name_H-M   'P 1'
#
loop_
_entity.id
_entity.type
_entity.pdbx_description
1 polymer ?
#
loop_
_entity_poly.entity_id
_entity_poly.type
_entity_poly.pdbx_seq_one_letter_code
_entity_poly.pdbx_strand_id
1 'polypeptide(L)'
;HEAINKAKEILNHKEPNKTERTQLNQTREQFLGNMHQYFKNAISNSKPAQEYLQSRSLDHKKIEVGYNTGQFHHGARKEETLINQCLEYGLLIDKDILGRTGEKAYSVFGKWSICFALKNKENKVVSLYFRSILNDKESKHFYLKNRQGLHPYYPKPTTKHLILTESIIDTASLLQIKPIAENYSLLACYGTNGLTEEHIKSIKEWSEVAPSPLGYRVPTSINEYICKKNDYGQFI
;
A
#
# COMPACT_ATOMS: atom_id res chain seq x y z
N HIS A 1 36.40 7.30 -4.54
CA HIS A 1 35.07 7.72 -4.05
C HIS A 1 34.83 9.23 -4.22
N GLU A 2 35.45 9.87 -5.23
CA GLU A 2 35.42 11.34 -5.39
C GLU A 2 34.10 11.86 -5.97
N ALA A 3 33.54 11.15 -6.95
CA ALA A 3 32.28 11.53 -7.60
C ALA A 3 31.08 11.50 -6.63
N ILE A 4 31.08 10.55 -5.68
CA ILE A 4 30.01 10.42 -4.66
C ILE A 4 30.06 11.59 -3.68
N ASN A 5 31.25 12.03 -3.27
CA ASN A 5 31.41 13.16 -2.36
C ASN A 5 31.02 14.48 -3.03
N LYS A 6 31.36 14.66 -4.31
CA LYS A 6 30.97 15.84 -5.09
C LYS A 6 29.46 15.91 -5.33
N ALA A 7 28.81 14.76 -5.52
CA ALA A 7 27.34 14.69 -5.59
C ALA A 7 26.67 15.03 -4.25
N LYS A 8 27.25 14.63 -3.12
CA LYS A 8 26.75 14.98 -1.77
C LYS A 8 26.80 16.50 -1.52
N GLU A 9 27.87 17.18 -1.94
CA GLU A 9 28.01 18.65 -1.84
C GLU A 9 27.00 19.38 -2.72
N ILE A 10 26.86 18.98 -4.01
CA ILE A 10 25.96 19.65 -4.96
C ILE A 10 24.49 19.53 -4.51
N LEU A 11 24.10 18.39 -3.94
CA LEU A 11 22.73 18.13 -3.50
C LEU A 11 22.42 18.66 -2.09
N ASN A 12 23.37 19.31 -1.42
CA ASN A 12 23.26 19.71 -0.02
C ASN A 12 22.79 18.54 0.86
N HIS A 13 23.29 17.33 0.55
CA HIS A 13 22.82 16.08 1.12
C HIS A 13 23.26 15.99 2.59
N LYS A 14 22.35 16.30 3.51
CA LYS A 14 22.52 15.98 4.92
C LYS A 14 22.48 14.46 5.06
N GLU A 15 23.51 13.87 5.67
CA GLU A 15 23.45 12.47 6.15
C GLU A 15 22.14 12.31 6.93
N PRO A 16 21.30 11.29 6.65
CA PRO A 16 20.03 11.14 7.33
C PRO A 16 20.31 11.02 8.83
N ASN A 17 19.96 12.07 9.56
CA ASN A 17 20.19 12.11 10.98
C ASN A 17 19.33 11.01 11.59
N LYS A 18 19.91 10.07 12.34
CA LYS A 18 19.11 9.00 13.00
C LYS A 18 18.02 9.60 13.90
N THR A 19 18.22 10.83 14.36
CA THR A 19 17.30 11.68 15.14
C THR A 19 16.20 12.36 14.33
N GLU A 20 16.27 12.43 12.99
CA GLU A 20 15.17 12.97 12.15
C GLU A 20 14.01 11.99 11.99
N ARG A 21 14.21 10.70 12.27
CA ARG A 21 13.11 9.72 12.36
C ARG A 21 12.16 10.04 13.51
N THR A 22 12.62 10.78 14.49
CA THR A 22 11.92 11.20 15.71
C THR A 22 11.42 12.64 15.59
N GLN A 23 10.64 12.93 14.55
CA GLN A 23 9.89 14.18 14.52
C GLN A 23 8.58 13.99 15.30
N LEU A 24 8.44 14.72 16.40
CA LEU A 24 7.24 14.74 17.25
C LEU A 24 5.94 15.10 16.49
N ASN A 25 6.04 15.60 15.25
CA ASN A 25 4.92 16.11 14.45
C ASN A 25 4.97 15.62 12.99
N GLN A 26 5.23 14.32 12.76
CA GLN A 26 5.10 13.80 11.39
C GLN A 26 3.64 13.83 10.95
N THR A 27 3.42 14.32 9.73
CA THR A 27 2.14 14.15 9.04
C THR A 27 1.81 12.66 8.88
N ARG A 28 0.52 12.33 8.74
CA ARG A 28 0.05 10.97 8.46
C ARG A 28 0.80 10.34 7.29
N GLU A 29 1.01 11.09 6.22
CA GLU A 29 1.70 10.69 5.01
C GLU A 29 3.15 10.28 5.27
N GLN A 30 3.87 11.12 6.02
CA GLN A 30 5.26 10.86 6.40
C GLN A 30 5.35 9.62 7.28
N PHE A 31 4.51 9.54 8.30
CA PHE A 31 4.51 8.44 9.24
C PHE A 31 4.17 7.10 8.57
N LEU A 32 3.06 7.03 7.83
CA LEU A 32 2.64 5.81 7.15
C LEU A 32 3.59 5.44 6.00
N GLY A 33 4.20 6.42 5.33
CA GLY A 33 5.28 6.20 4.37
C GLY A 33 6.51 5.55 5.01
N ASN A 34 6.94 6.07 6.16
CA ASN A 34 8.05 5.51 6.94
C ASN A 34 7.73 4.07 7.42
N MET A 35 6.51 3.84 7.89
CA MET A 35 6.04 2.51 8.31
C MET A 35 5.97 1.53 7.13
N HIS A 36 5.47 1.95 5.98
CA HIS A 36 5.47 1.12 4.78
C HIS A 36 6.90 0.76 4.35
N GLN A 37 7.83 1.72 4.35
CA GLN A 37 9.24 1.46 4.05
C GLN A 37 9.87 0.49 5.06
N TYR A 38 9.55 0.62 6.34
CA TYR A 38 9.96 -0.33 7.36
C TYR A 38 9.48 -1.75 7.01
N PHE A 39 8.22 -1.91 6.60
CA PHE A 39 7.68 -3.20 6.19
C PHE A 39 8.33 -3.74 4.91
N LYS A 40 8.63 -2.89 3.91
CA LYS A 40 9.37 -3.29 2.69
C LYS A 40 10.70 -3.95 3.04
N ASN A 41 11.44 -3.34 3.96
CA ASN A 41 12.74 -3.84 4.40
C ASN A 41 12.66 -5.18 5.16
N ALA A 42 11.48 -5.57 5.66
CA ALA A 42 11.31 -6.81 6.41
C ALA A 42 11.16 -8.05 5.52
N ILE A 43 10.78 -7.91 4.24
CA ILE A 43 10.49 -9.05 3.35
C ILE A 43 11.71 -9.93 3.13
N SER A 44 12.87 -9.33 2.81
CA SER A 44 14.08 -10.07 2.45
C SER A 44 14.58 -10.98 3.57
N ASN A 45 14.25 -10.67 4.82
CA ASN A 45 14.63 -11.43 6.01
C ASN A 45 13.48 -12.31 6.55
N SER A 46 12.37 -12.41 5.82
CA SER A 46 11.21 -13.19 6.22
C SER A 46 10.89 -14.29 5.21
N LYS A 47 11.34 -15.51 5.52
CA LYS A 47 11.01 -16.70 4.75
C LYS A 47 9.49 -16.92 4.58
N PRO A 48 8.64 -16.80 5.63
CA PRO A 48 7.19 -16.93 5.46
C PRO A 48 6.58 -15.91 4.50
N ALA A 49 7.08 -14.66 4.51
CA ALA A 49 6.60 -13.65 3.58
C ALA A 49 6.98 -13.97 2.13
N GLN A 50 8.23 -14.43 1.92
CA GLN A 50 8.73 -14.81 0.60
C GLN A 50 7.97 -16.03 0.03
N GLU A 51 7.74 -17.05 0.85
CA GLU A 51 6.96 -18.25 0.47
C GLU A 51 5.52 -17.88 0.11
N TYR A 52 4.89 -17.00 0.89
CA TYR A 52 3.55 -16.52 0.58
C TYR A 52 3.52 -15.78 -0.76
N LEU A 53 4.42 -14.82 -0.96
CA LEU A 53 4.50 -14.05 -2.22
C LEU A 53 4.76 -14.97 -3.41
N GLN A 54 5.67 -15.93 -3.29
CA GLN A 54 5.93 -16.94 -4.31
C GLN A 54 4.69 -17.78 -4.63
N SER A 55 3.95 -18.24 -3.61
CA SER A 55 2.70 -19.00 -3.80
C SER A 55 1.60 -18.20 -4.51
N ARG A 56 1.69 -16.87 -4.46
CA ARG A 56 0.79 -15.93 -5.15
C ARG A 56 1.36 -15.40 -6.46
N SER A 57 2.53 -15.90 -6.88
CA SER A 57 3.27 -15.42 -8.06
C SER A 57 3.54 -13.91 -8.03
N LEU A 58 3.78 -13.37 -6.83
CA LEU A 58 4.14 -11.98 -6.59
C LEU A 58 5.64 -11.86 -6.32
N ASP A 59 6.28 -10.91 -6.98
CA ASP A 59 7.70 -10.57 -6.91
C ASP A 59 7.84 -9.18 -6.29
N HIS A 60 8.26 -9.15 -5.02
CA HIS A 60 8.44 -7.91 -4.26
C HIS A 60 9.53 -6.98 -4.80
N LYS A 61 10.29 -7.39 -5.83
CA LYS A 61 11.22 -6.50 -6.55
C LYS A 61 10.54 -5.73 -7.68
N LYS A 62 9.37 -6.20 -8.15
CA LYS A 62 8.59 -5.58 -9.23
C LYS A 62 7.43 -4.73 -8.73
N ILE A 63 6.94 -5.01 -7.52
CA ILE A 63 5.82 -4.31 -6.90
C ILE A 63 6.19 -3.75 -5.53
N GLU A 64 5.51 -2.69 -5.13
CA GLU A 64 5.73 -2.06 -3.83
C GLU A 64 4.93 -2.74 -2.72
N VAL A 65 5.56 -3.69 -2.05
CA VAL A 65 4.96 -4.44 -0.94
C VAL A 65 5.90 -4.57 0.25
N GLY A 66 5.34 -4.61 1.46
CA GLY A 66 6.04 -4.85 2.70
C GLY A 66 5.54 -6.10 3.45
N TYR A 67 6.18 -6.43 4.57
CA TYR A 67 5.72 -7.46 5.50
C TYR A 67 5.64 -6.95 6.94
N ASN A 68 4.47 -7.09 7.55
CA ASN A 68 4.25 -6.72 8.94
C ASN A 68 4.58 -7.90 9.87
N THR A 69 5.78 -7.89 10.45
CA THR A 69 6.21 -8.87 11.47
C THR A 69 5.60 -8.62 12.85
N GLY A 70 5.05 -7.43 13.07
CA GLY A 70 4.62 -6.93 14.37
C GLY A 70 5.74 -6.45 15.31
N GLN A 71 6.99 -6.37 14.83
CA GLN A 71 8.14 -6.00 15.66
C GLN A 71 8.45 -4.49 15.67
N PHE A 72 7.65 -3.66 15.02
CA PHE A 72 7.97 -2.23 14.81
C PHE A 72 7.91 -1.38 16.08
N HIS A 73 7.30 -1.87 17.16
CA HIS A 73 7.05 -1.15 18.41
C HIS A 73 7.73 -1.83 19.63
N HIS A 74 8.74 -2.67 19.39
CA HIS A 74 9.49 -3.39 20.42
C HIS A 74 10.96 -2.94 20.52
N GLY A 75 11.61 -3.28 21.63
CA GLY A 75 13.04 -3.00 21.88
C GLY A 75 13.32 -1.50 22.03
N ALA A 76 14.45 -1.04 21.47
CA ALA A 76 14.85 0.37 21.47
C ALA A 76 13.91 1.32 20.68
N ARG A 77 12.77 0.81 20.19
CA ARG A 77 11.74 1.55 19.45
C ARG A 77 10.45 1.68 20.25
N LYS A 78 10.49 1.45 21.56
CA LYS A 78 9.40 1.80 22.49
C LYS A 78 9.38 3.30 22.79
N GLU A 79 9.45 4.13 21.77
CA GLU A 79 9.33 5.58 21.95
C GLU A 79 7.85 5.95 22.01
N GLU A 80 7.49 6.78 22.98
CA GLU A 80 6.10 7.18 23.24
C GLU A 80 5.42 7.79 22.00
N THR A 81 6.16 8.61 21.25
CA THR A 81 5.69 9.24 20.01
C THR A 81 5.30 8.21 18.94
N LEU A 82 6.14 7.19 18.74
CA LEU A 82 5.85 6.10 17.80
C LEU A 82 4.61 5.32 18.23
N ILE A 83 4.48 5.00 19.53
CA ILE A 83 3.31 4.29 20.06
C ILE A 83 2.04 5.11 19.83
N ASN A 84 2.05 6.40 20.17
CA ASN A 84 0.91 7.28 20.02
C ASN A 84 0.47 7.39 18.55
N GLN A 85 1.41 7.57 17.61
CA GLN A 85 1.08 7.61 16.17
C GLN A 85 0.61 6.24 15.65
N CYS A 86 1.17 5.14 16.15
CA CYS A 86 0.69 3.80 15.81
C CYS A 86 -0.74 3.56 16.29
N LEU A 87 -1.11 4.07 17.46
CA LEU A 87 -2.48 4.02 17.98
C LEU A 87 -3.41 4.91 17.16
N GLU A 88 -3.01 6.15 16.93
CA GLU A 88 -3.77 7.15 16.16
C GLU A 88 -4.11 6.63 14.75
N TYR A 89 -3.12 6.07 14.05
CA TYR A 89 -3.30 5.59 12.68
C TYR A 89 -3.67 4.10 12.59
N GLY A 90 -3.92 3.44 13.72
CA GLY A 90 -4.51 2.10 13.79
C GLY A 90 -3.57 0.93 13.49
N LEU A 91 -2.25 1.12 13.60
CA LEU A 91 -1.25 0.05 13.54
C LEU A 91 -1.15 -0.74 14.86
N LEU A 92 -1.45 -0.08 15.98
CA LEU A 92 -1.58 -0.68 17.29
C LEU A 92 -3.02 -0.56 17.79
N ILE A 93 -3.45 -1.57 18.55
CA ILE A 93 -4.72 -1.62 19.24
C ILE A 93 -4.44 -1.74 20.71
N ASP A 94 -4.90 -0.76 21.46
CA ASP A 94 -4.98 -0.80 22.90
C ASP A 94 -6.18 -1.66 23.34
N LYS A 95 -5.90 -2.69 24.12
CA LYS A 95 -6.94 -3.59 24.69
C LYS A 95 -7.09 -3.40 26.20
N ASP A 96 -6.50 -2.33 26.74
CA ASP A 96 -6.46 -2.05 28.17
C ASP A 96 -5.91 -3.22 29.00
N ILE A 97 -4.84 -3.83 28.49
CA ILE A 97 -4.15 -4.95 29.15
C ILE A 97 -2.71 -4.57 29.49
N LEU A 98 -2.21 -5.15 30.58
CA LEU A 98 -0.82 -5.03 30.99
C LEU A 98 -0.01 -6.23 30.47
N GLY A 99 1.21 -5.95 30.06
CA GLY A 99 2.21 -6.96 29.73
C GLY A 99 2.83 -7.56 30.99
N ARG A 100 3.73 -8.53 30.79
CA ARG A 100 4.41 -9.25 31.88
C ARG A 100 5.21 -8.36 32.83
N THR A 101 5.65 -7.19 32.35
CA THR A 101 6.44 -6.20 33.12
C THR A 101 5.57 -5.14 33.81
N GLY A 102 4.24 -5.23 33.71
CA GLY A 102 3.32 -4.21 34.23
C GLY A 102 3.12 -3.00 33.31
N GLU A 103 3.91 -2.88 32.24
CA GLU A 103 3.69 -1.86 31.19
C GLU A 103 2.48 -2.21 30.31
N LYS A 104 1.88 -1.20 29.70
CA LYS A 104 0.77 -1.39 28.75
C LYS A 104 1.17 -2.27 27.57
N ALA A 105 0.32 -3.23 27.22
CA ALA A 105 0.53 -4.14 26.09
C ALA A 105 -0.43 -3.83 24.94
N TYR A 106 0.13 -3.77 23.73
CA TYR A 106 -0.62 -3.44 22.51
C TYR A 106 -0.71 -4.65 21.58
N SER A 107 -1.88 -4.82 20.96
CA SER A 107 -2.05 -5.76 19.85
C SER A 107 -1.65 -5.10 18.54
N VAL A 108 -0.98 -5.83 17.66
CA VAL A 108 -0.59 -5.33 16.33
C VAL A 108 -1.70 -5.60 15.33
N PHE A 109 -2.18 -4.55 14.66
CA PHE A 109 -3.10 -4.69 13.55
C PHE A 109 -2.39 -5.25 12.30
N GLY A 110 -3.02 -6.22 11.62
CA GLY A 110 -2.46 -6.81 10.40
C GLY A 110 -1.12 -7.52 10.63
N LYS A 111 -0.87 -8.07 11.83
CA LYS A 111 0.32 -8.87 12.11
C LYS A 111 0.39 -10.08 11.17
N TRP A 112 1.60 -10.44 10.74
CA TRP A 112 1.85 -11.54 9.81
C TRP A 112 1.10 -11.38 8.49
N SER A 113 1.22 -10.19 7.90
CA SER A 113 0.54 -9.85 6.65
C SER A 113 1.48 -9.18 5.66
N ILE A 114 1.26 -9.43 4.37
CA ILE A 114 1.82 -8.60 3.29
C ILE A 114 1.11 -7.25 3.34
N CYS A 115 1.89 -6.17 3.35
CA CYS A 115 1.42 -4.80 3.45
C CYS A 115 1.51 -4.12 2.08
N PHE A 116 0.44 -3.44 1.67
CA PHE A 116 0.38 -2.62 0.48
C PHE A 116 0.00 -1.19 0.87
N ALA A 117 0.63 -0.22 0.23
CA ALA A 117 0.28 1.19 0.38
C ALA A 117 -0.98 1.58 -0.42
N LEU A 118 -1.82 2.41 0.19
CA LEU A 118 -2.84 3.19 -0.49
C LEU A 118 -2.38 4.64 -0.50
N LYS A 119 -2.51 5.31 -1.65
CA LYS A 119 -1.87 6.58 -1.91
C LYS A 119 -2.87 7.65 -2.32
N ASN A 120 -2.59 8.90 -1.94
CA ASN A 120 -3.34 10.06 -2.41
C ASN A 120 -2.89 10.48 -3.84
N LYS A 121 -3.45 11.58 -4.35
CA LYS A 121 -3.15 12.12 -5.69
C LYS A 121 -1.69 12.56 -5.82
N GLU A 122 -1.08 12.99 -4.71
CA GLU A 122 0.32 13.39 -4.61
C GLU A 122 1.26 12.20 -4.45
N ASN A 123 0.75 10.97 -4.61
CA ASN A 123 1.50 9.72 -4.50
C ASN A 123 2.12 9.50 -3.10
N LYS A 124 1.52 10.06 -2.06
CA LYS A 124 1.91 9.86 -0.66
C LYS A 124 1.07 8.76 -0.03
N VAL A 125 1.69 7.96 0.85
CA VAL A 125 1.03 6.84 1.54
C VAL A 125 0.11 7.38 2.62
N VAL A 126 -1.21 7.24 2.45
CA VAL A 126 -2.24 7.76 3.37
C VAL A 126 -3.01 6.66 4.09
N SER A 127 -2.87 5.41 3.66
CA SER A 127 -3.43 4.25 4.34
C SER A 127 -2.66 2.99 3.96
N LEU A 128 -2.93 1.90 4.67
CA LEU A 128 -2.29 0.61 4.46
C LEU A 128 -3.35 -0.49 4.41
N TYR A 129 -3.12 -1.45 3.52
CA TYR A 129 -3.85 -2.69 3.43
C TYR A 129 -2.93 -3.86 3.79
N PHE A 130 -3.47 -4.82 4.52
CA PHE A 130 -2.76 -6.00 5.02
C PHE A 130 -3.48 -7.25 4.55
N ARG A 131 -2.75 -8.09 3.81
CA ARG A 131 -3.18 -9.44 3.42
C ARG A 131 -2.50 -10.46 4.32
N SER A 132 -3.25 -11.12 5.19
CA SER A 132 -2.72 -12.17 6.06
C SER A 132 -2.04 -13.27 5.25
N ILE A 133 -0.86 -13.69 5.71
CA ILE A 133 -0.20 -14.90 5.19
C ILE A 133 -0.71 -16.16 5.91
N LEU A 134 -1.44 -16.00 7.01
CA LEU A 134 -2.05 -17.12 7.72
C LEU A 134 -3.33 -17.57 7.03
N ASN A 135 -3.55 -18.88 7.02
CA ASN A 135 -4.71 -19.50 6.40
C ASN A 135 -5.90 -19.60 7.38
N ASP A 136 -6.28 -18.48 7.99
CA ASP A 136 -7.45 -18.43 8.87
C ASP A 136 -8.75 -18.25 8.08
N LYS A 137 -9.84 -18.81 8.63
CA LYS A 137 -11.17 -18.85 8.02
C LYS A 137 -11.96 -17.54 8.16
N GLU A 138 -11.59 -16.65 9.09
CA GLU A 138 -12.46 -15.53 9.48
C GLU A 138 -12.20 -14.21 8.74
N SER A 139 -10.97 -13.89 8.37
CA SER A 139 -10.66 -12.82 7.40
C SER A 139 -9.18 -12.83 7.06
N LYS A 140 -8.87 -12.60 5.77
CA LYS A 140 -7.48 -12.46 5.29
C LYS A 140 -7.15 -11.03 4.90
N HIS A 141 -8.13 -10.12 4.91
CA HIS A 141 -8.03 -8.80 4.29
C HIS A 141 -8.32 -7.73 5.35
N PHE A 142 -7.34 -6.87 5.63
CA PHE A 142 -7.47 -5.82 6.62
C PHE A 142 -7.08 -4.47 6.04
N TYR A 143 -7.91 -3.45 6.24
CA TYR A 143 -7.62 -2.08 5.88
C TYR A 143 -7.54 -1.26 7.17
N LEU A 144 -6.61 -0.30 7.25
CA LEU A 144 -6.60 0.63 8.38
C LEU A 144 -7.96 1.34 8.51
N LYS A 145 -8.34 1.67 9.74
CA LYS A 145 -9.52 2.50 10.02
C LYS A 145 -9.37 3.85 9.30
N ASN A 146 -10.50 4.45 8.91
CA ASN A 146 -10.52 5.68 8.11
C ASN A 146 -9.65 5.54 6.86
N ARG A 147 -9.87 4.45 6.11
CA ARG A 147 -9.17 4.16 4.85
C ARG A 147 -9.33 5.34 3.90
N GLN A 148 -8.22 5.75 3.33
CA GLN A 148 -8.09 6.83 2.35
C GLN A 148 -7.10 6.40 1.29
N GLY A 149 -7.17 7.01 0.11
CA GLY A 149 -6.25 6.76 -0.98
C GLY A 149 -6.63 5.54 -1.79
N LEU A 150 -5.99 5.44 -2.95
CA LEU A 150 -6.21 4.42 -3.95
C LEU A 150 -4.95 3.56 -4.12
N HIS A 151 -5.11 2.35 -4.65
CA HIS A 151 -3.99 1.48 -4.98
C HIS A 151 -4.01 1.11 -6.46
N PRO A 152 -2.86 1.07 -7.15
CA PRO A 152 -1.53 1.43 -6.67
C PRO A 152 -1.30 2.94 -6.66
N TYR A 153 -2.04 3.65 -7.53
CA TYR A 153 -1.99 5.08 -7.75
C TYR A 153 -3.35 5.56 -8.26
N TYR A 154 -3.56 6.87 -8.23
CA TYR A 154 -4.61 7.49 -9.03
C TYR A 154 -4.29 7.31 -10.53
N PRO A 155 -5.30 7.14 -11.42
CA PRO A 155 -5.09 6.99 -12.86
C PRO A 155 -4.31 8.17 -13.45
N LYS A 156 -3.35 7.89 -14.32
CA LYS A 156 -2.54 8.91 -14.98
C LYS A 156 -3.38 9.63 -16.03
N PRO A 157 -3.41 10.98 -16.07
CA PRO A 157 -4.12 11.74 -17.11
C PRO A 157 -3.74 11.35 -18.55
N THR A 158 -2.50 10.89 -18.75
CA THR A 158 -1.95 10.54 -20.06
C THR A 158 -2.31 9.13 -20.56
N THR A 159 -2.88 8.27 -19.71
CA THR A 159 -3.25 6.91 -20.14
C THR A 159 -4.62 6.89 -20.80
N LYS A 160 -4.75 6.13 -21.89
CA LYS A 160 -6.01 5.98 -22.65
C LYS A 160 -6.95 4.92 -22.09
N HIS A 161 -6.40 3.96 -21.33
CA HIS A 161 -7.16 2.83 -20.82
C HIS A 161 -6.93 2.69 -19.31
N LEU A 162 -8.02 2.38 -18.60
CA LEU A 162 -8.04 2.11 -17.18
C LEU A 162 -8.58 0.69 -16.96
N ILE A 163 -7.82 -0.13 -16.23
CA ILE A 163 -8.22 -1.47 -15.81
C ILE A 163 -8.62 -1.40 -14.34
N LEU A 164 -9.86 -1.80 -14.05
CA LEU A 164 -10.33 -2.00 -12.68
C LEU A 164 -10.19 -3.47 -12.30
N THR A 165 -9.63 -3.75 -11.13
CA THR A 165 -9.58 -5.12 -10.61
C THR A 165 -10.33 -5.21 -9.29
N GLU A 166 -10.87 -6.38 -8.95
CA GLU A 166 -11.65 -6.55 -7.71
C GLU A 166 -10.83 -6.41 -6.42
N SER A 167 -9.51 -6.60 -6.48
CA SER A 167 -8.66 -6.58 -5.31
C SER A 167 -7.26 -6.00 -5.57
N ILE A 168 -6.63 -5.51 -4.50
CA ILE A 168 -5.22 -5.07 -4.50
C ILE A 168 -4.28 -6.17 -5.00
N ILE A 169 -4.59 -7.44 -4.73
CA ILE A 169 -3.72 -8.56 -5.16
C ILE A 169 -3.82 -8.81 -6.66
N ASP A 170 -4.99 -8.64 -7.25
CA ASP A 170 -5.17 -8.78 -8.70
C ASP A 170 -4.47 -7.62 -9.42
N THR A 171 -4.61 -6.39 -8.92
CA THR A 171 -3.84 -5.26 -9.44
C THR A 171 -2.34 -5.50 -9.33
N ALA A 172 -1.86 -5.98 -8.18
CA ALA A 172 -0.45 -6.28 -7.97
C ALA A 172 0.07 -7.34 -8.97
N SER A 173 -0.75 -8.36 -9.28
CA SER A 173 -0.40 -9.35 -10.30
C SER A 173 -0.20 -8.71 -11.68
N LEU A 174 -1.12 -7.82 -12.09
CA LEU A 174 -1.06 -7.13 -13.39
C LEU A 174 0.09 -6.14 -13.49
N LEU A 175 0.46 -5.46 -12.40
CA LEU A 175 1.59 -4.52 -12.37
C LEU A 175 2.93 -5.18 -12.74
N GLN A 176 3.05 -6.50 -12.58
CA GLN A 176 4.28 -7.23 -12.93
C GLN A 176 4.41 -7.49 -14.43
N ILE A 177 3.34 -7.30 -15.19
CA ILE A 177 3.30 -7.49 -16.64
C ILE A 177 3.66 -6.15 -17.27
N LYS A 178 4.91 -6.02 -17.70
CA LYS A 178 5.49 -4.76 -18.21
C LYS A 178 4.61 -4.07 -19.28
N PRO A 179 4.11 -4.76 -20.33
CA PRO A 179 3.21 -4.12 -21.29
C PRO A 179 1.94 -3.53 -20.66
N ILE A 180 1.40 -4.14 -19.60
CA ILE A 180 0.22 -3.61 -18.91
C ILE A 180 0.60 -2.39 -18.09
N ALA A 181 1.65 -2.51 -17.26
CA ALA A 181 2.09 -1.43 -16.38
C ALA A 181 2.54 -0.16 -17.13
N GLU A 182 3.02 -0.29 -18.36
CA GLU A 182 3.46 0.83 -19.19
C GLU A 182 2.32 1.50 -19.98
N ASN A 183 1.32 0.73 -20.42
CA ASN A 183 0.28 1.23 -21.34
C ASN A 183 -1.08 1.52 -20.68
N TYR A 184 -1.33 0.98 -19.49
CA TYR A 184 -2.62 1.08 -18.81
C TYR A 184 -2.47 1.74 -17.45
N SER A 185 -3.48 2.50 -17.06
CA SER A 185 -3.70 2.77 -15.63
C SER A 185 -4.39 1.56 -15.01
N LEU A 186 -4.02 1.22 -13.78
CA LEU A 186 -4.62 0.15 -13.01
C LEU A 186 -5.21 0.73 -11.73
N LEU A 187 -6.36 0.23 -11.30
CA LEU A 187 -6.98 0.67 -10.05
C LEU A 187 -7.67 -0.52 -9.34
N ALA A 188 -7.29 -0.73 -8.09
CA ALA A 188 -7.82 -1.79 -7.25
C ALA A 188 -9.12 -1.36 -6.55
N CYS A 189 -10.23 -2.04 -6.86
CA CYS A 189 -11.42 -2.02 -6.05
C CYS A 189 -11.22 -2.86 -4.77
N TYR A 190 -12.12 -2.70 -3.80
CA TYR A 190 -12.05 -3.36 -2.49
C TYR A 190 -13.12 -4.44 -2.28
N GLY A 191 -13.26 -5.36 -3.25
CA GLY A 191 -14.23 -6.46 -3.22
C GLY A 191 -15.56 -6.16 -3.90
N THR A 192 -16.59 -6.98 -3.63
CA THR A 192 -17.86 -7.06 -4.39
C THR A 192 -18.73 -5.79 -4.37
N ASN A 193 -18.40 -4.79 -3.54
CA ASN A 193 -18.97 -3.43 -3.59
C ASN A 193 -17.87 -2.39 -3.27
N GLY A 194 -16.67 -2.65 -3.78
CA GLY A 194 -15.45 -1.97 -3.36
C GLY A 194 -15.17 -0.64 -4.03
N LEU A 195 -16.03 -0.19 -4.96
CA LEU A 195 -15.92 1.12 -5.59
C LEU A 195 -16.44 2.19 -4.62
N THR A 196 -15.51 2.95 -4.06
CA THR A 196 -15.82 4.05 -3.15
C THR A 196 -16.11 5.34 -3.94
N GLU A 197 -16.66 6.35 -3.28
CA GLU A 197 -16.79 7.69 -3.85
C GLU A 197 -15.45 8.25 -4.34
N GLU A 198 -14.35 7.94 -3.64
CA GLU A 198 -12.98 8.32 -4.05
C GLU A 198 -12.59 7.69 -5.39
N HIS A 199 -12.95 6.41 -5.63
CA HIS A 199 -12.75 5.77 -6.93
C HIS A 199 -13.55 6.48 -8.01
N ILE A 200 -14.86 6.69 -7.77
CA ILE A 200 -15.76 7.30 -8.74
C ILE A 200 -15.26 8.70 -9.12
N LYS A 201 -14.88 9.51 -8.13
CA LYS A 201 -14.33 10.84 -8.35
C LYS A 201 -13.04 10.78 -9.17
N SER A 202 -12.11 9.89 -8.80
CA SER A 202 -10.85 9.72 -9.53
C SER A 202 -11.06 9.29 -10.98
N ILE A 203 -12.03 8.41 -11.25
CA ILE A 203 -12.33 7.92 -12.60
C ILE A 203 -12.96 9.04 -13.43
N LYS A 204 -13.89 9.81 -12.86
CA LYS A 204 -14.51 10.97 -13.52
C LYS A 204 -13.47 12.00 -13.93
N GLU A 205 -12.65 12.45 -12.98
CA GLU A 205 -11.58 13.42 -13.26
C GLU A 205 -10.62 12.91 -14.33
N TRP A 206 -10.24 11.63 -14.28
CA TRP A 206 -9.40 11.01 -15.32
C TRP A 206 -10.08 11.02 -16.69
N SER A 207 -11.37 10.67 -16.76
CA SER A 207 -12.12 10.61 -18.02
C SER A 207 -12.32 11.98 -18.68
N GLU A 208 -12.33 13.07 -17.90
CA GLU A 208 -12.50 14.43 -18.39
C GLU A 208 -11.22 14.99 -19.04
N VAL A 209 -10.05 14.54 -18.60
CA VAL A 209 -8.74 15.01 -19.09
C VAL A 209 -8.05 14.04 -20.04
N ALA A 210 -8.53 12.79 -20.14
CA ALA A 210 -7.96 11.81 -21.05
C ALA A 210 -8.15 12.28 -22.50
N PRO A 211 -7.10 12.23 -23.34
CA PRO A 211 -7.21 12.59 -24.75
C PRO A 211 -8.18 11.62 -25.44
N SER A 212 -9.41 12.06 -25.65
CA SER A 212 -10.48 11.33 -26.31
C SER A 212 -10.07 10.93 -27.74
N PRO A 213 -10.29 9.67 -28.12
CA PRO A 213 -10.98 9.39 -29.35
C PRO A 213 -12.30 8.70 -29.00
N LEU A 214 -13.39 9.46 -29.17
CA LEU A 214 -14.79 9.09 -28.93
C LEU A 214 -15.23 9.05 -27.46
N GLY A 215 -16.32 9.78 -27.20
CA GLY A 215 -16.88 10.03 -25.87
C GLY A 215 -17.14 8.75 -25.08
N TYR A 216 -16.45 8.62 -23.95
CA TYR A 216 -16.72 7.61 -22.95
C TYR A 216 -17.77 8.13 -21.96
N ARG A 217 -18.89 7.43 -21.87
CA ARG A 217 -19.88 7.59 -20.82
C ARG A 217 -19.28 6.99 -19.54
N VAL A 218 -19.18 7.76 -18.46
CA VAL A 218 -18.68 7.27 -17.17
C VAL A 218 -19.65 6.21 -16.63
N PRO A 219 -19.23 4.94 -16.47
CA PRO A 219 -20.09 3.87 -15.96
C PRO A 219 -20.51 4.11 -14.51
N THR A 220 -21.71 3.67 -14.17
CA THR A 220 -22.28 3.72 -12.81
C THR A 220 -22.08 2.43 -12.01
N SER A 221 -21.48 1.37 -12.59
CA SER A 221 -21.31 0.07 -11.92
C SER A 221 -20.00 -0.67 -12.26
N ILE A 222 -19.53 -1.53 -11.34
CA ILE A 222 -18.32 -2.39 -11.49
C ILE A 222 -18.43 -3.31 -12.71
N ASN A 223 -19.62 -3.84 -12.97
CA ASN A 223 -19.85 -4.86 -13.99
C ASN A 223 -19.61 -4.36 -15.43
N GLU A 224 -19.56 -3.05 -15.63
CA GLU A 224 -19.26 -2.42 -16.93
C GLU A 224 -17.74 -2.38 -17.23
N TYR A 225 -16.87 -2.63 -16.24
CA TYR A 225 -15.41 -2.60 -16.38
C TYR A 225 -14.71 -3.96 -16.31
N ILE A 226 -15.44 -5.07 -16.12
CA ILE A 226 -14.81 -6.39 -16.06
C ILE A 226 -14.31 -6.77 -17.45
N CYS A 227 -12.99 -6.72 -17.66
CA CYS A 227 -12.30 -7.55 -18.64
C CYS A 227 -12.75 -8.99 -18.39
N LYS A 228 -13.70 -9.49 -19.19
CA LYS A 228 -14.09 -10.91 -19.14
C LYS A 228 -12.82 -11.73 -19.29
N LYS A 229 -12.58 -12.65 -18.37
CA LYS A 229 -11.61 -13.72 -18.65
C LYS A 229 -12.16 -14.53 -19.81
N ASN A 230 -11.34 -14.83 -20.80
CA ASN A 230 -11.71 -15.84 -21.79
C ASN A 230 -11.84 -17.21 -21.11
N ASP A 231 -12.35 -18.21 -21.84
CA ASP A 231 -12.53 -19.58 -21.33
C ASP A 231 -11.20 -20.26 -20.90
N TYR A 232 -10.06 -19.59 -21.14
CA TYR A 232 -8.71 -20.00 -20.76
C TYR A 232 -8.15 -19.20 -19.57
N GLY A 233 -8.96 -18.34 -18.93
CA GLY A 233 -8.56 -17.58 -17.74
C GLY A 233 -7.67 -16.37 -17.99
N GLN A 234 -7.50 -15.96 -19.25
CA GLN A 234 -6.69 -14.78 -19.63
C GLN A 234 -7.56 -13.52 -19.70
N PHE A 235 -7.03 -12.40 -19.24
CA PHE A 235 -7.69 -11.09 -19.29
C PHE A 235 -7.74 -10.59 -20.75
N ILE A 236 -8.92 -10.19 -21.22
CA ILE A 236 -9.15 -9.56 -22.53
C ILE A 236 -9.10 -8.04 -22.37
#